data_AF-A0A1X3D9X6-F1
#
_entry.id   AF-A0A1X3D9X6-F1
#
_cell.length_a   1.000
_cell.length_b   1.000
_cell.length_c   1.000
_cell.angle_alpha   90.00
_cell.angle_beta   90.00
_cell.angle_gamma   90.00
#
_symmetry.space_group_name_H-M   'P 1'
#
loop_
_entity.id
_entity.type
_entity.pdbx_description
1 polymer ?
#
loop_
_entity_poly.entity_id
_entity_poly.type
_entity_poly.pdbx_seq_one_letter_code
_entity_poly.pdbx_strand_id
1 'polypeptide(L)' 'MQTVLTVQVRSNFTEWRPFTIAKIGKSQRTYFLKDMDGSIILKSANLQKIADAARHYGRTLGYQDSAFAESV' A
#
# COMPACT_ATOMS: atom_id res chain seq x y z
N MET A 1 -2.63 4.59 -15.97
CA MET A 1 -1.79 4.28 -14.78
C MET A 1 -2.34 3.00 -14.19
N GLN A 2 -1.57 1.92 -14.19
CA GLN A 2 -2.07 0.59 -13.80
C GLN A 2 -1.75 0.34 -12.32
N THR A 3 -2.74 -0.05 -11.53
CA THR A 3 -2.51 -0.56 -10.17
C THR A 3 -1.83 -1.91 -10.31
N VAL A 4 -0.69 -2.09 -9.63
CA VAL A 4 0.11 -3.32 -9.72
C VAL A 4 -0.01 -4.11 -8.41
N LEU A 5 -0.04 -3.42 -7.27
CA LEU A 5 -0.16 -4.05 -5.96
C LEU A 5 -1.15 -3.27 -5.09
N THR A 6 -1.74 -3.95 -4.12
CA THR A 6 -2.50 -3.37 -3.02
C THR A 6 -1.80 -3.65 -1.71
N VAL A 7 -1.88 -2.70 -0.78
CA VAL A 7 -1.38 -2.84 0.58
C VAL A 7 -2.55 -3.27 1.44
N GLN A 8 -2.54 -4.53 1.83
CA GLN A 8 -3.57 -5.12 2.68
C GLN A 8 -3.05 -5.20 4.11
N VAL A 9 -3.92 -4.95 5.07
CA VAL A 9 -3.59 -5.13 6.48
C VAL A 9 -4.61 -6.04 7.16
N ARG A 10 -4.20 -6.66 8.26
CA ARG A 10 -5.07 -7.44 9.14
C ARG A 10 -4.86 -6.95 10.57
N SER A 11 -5.96 -6.87 11.33
CA SER A 11 -5.91 -6.45 12.72
C SER A 11 -7.12 -7.00 13.48
N ASN A 12 -7.00 -7.05 14.81
CA ASN A 12 -8.16 -7.22 15.70
C ASN A 12 -9.25 -6.17 15.42
N PHE A 13 -8.88 -4.97 14.98
CA PHE A 13 -9.83 -3.92 14.58
C PHE A 13 -10.67 -4.28 13.37
N THR A 14 -10.20 -5.18 12.51
CA THR A 14 -10.90 -5.57 11.27
C THR A 14 -11.45 -6.99 11.33
N GLU A 15 -11.63 -7.56 12.52
CA GLU A 15 -12.02 -8.96 12.72
C GLU A 15 -11.12 -9.94 11.96
N TRP A 16 -9.82 -9.62 11.82
CA TRP A 16 -8.86 -10.36 11.00
C TRP A 16 -9.20 -10.45 9.51
N ARG A 17 -10.22 -9.74 9.04
CA ARG A 17 -10.52 -9.63 7.61
C ARG A 17 -9.47 -8.76 6.94
N PRO A 18 -8.87 -9.21 5.82
CA PRO A 18 -7.94 -8.40 5.06
C PRO A 18 -8.68 -7.23 4.43
N PHE A 19 -8.14 -6.02 4.57
CA PHE A 19 -8.67 -4.86 3.90
C PHE A 19 -7.53 -4.00 3.34
N THR A 20 -7.81 -3.27 2.26
CA THR A 20 -6.82 -2.46 1.56
C THR A 20 -6.75 -1.05 2.16
N ILE A 21 -5.56 -0.63 2.57
CA ILE A 21 -5.29 0.73 3.07
C ILE A 21 -4.62 1.63 2.02
N ALA A 22 -4.00 1.04 1.00
CA ALA A 22 -3.28 1.79 -0.02
C ALA A 22 -3.14 0.96 -1.29
N LYS A 23 -2.94 1.66 -2.40
CA LYS A 23 -2.73 1.08 -3.73
C LYS A 23 -1.38 1.52 -4.27
N ILE A 24 -0.65 0.59 -4.87
CA ILE A 24 0.61 0.86 -5.56
C ILE A 24 0.34 0.82 -7.05
N GLY A 25 0.42 1.99 -7.67
CA GLY A 25 0.36 2.13 -9.11
C GLY A 25 1.75 2.18 -9.73
N LYS A 26 1.85 1.78 -11.00
CA LYS A 26 3.04 2.00 -11.83
C LYS A 26 2.68 2.90 -13.00
N SER A 27 3.52 3.90 -13.24
CA SER A 27 3.52 4.68 -14.47
C SER A 27 4.93 4.72 -15.02
N GLN A 28 5.13 4.18 -16.22
CA GLN A 28 6.45 4.04 -16.84
C GLN A 28 7.45 3.30 -15.91
N ARG A 29 8.51 3.99 -15.46
CA ARG A 29 9.56 3.47 -14.55
C ARG A 29 9.38 3.90 -13.10
N THR A 30 8.25 4.53 -12.76
CA THR A 30 7.99 5.06 -11.42
C THR A 30 6.80 4.34 -10.78
N TYR A 31 6.99 3.94 -9.54
CA TYR A 31 5.96 3.42 -8.66
C TYR A 31 5.40 4.54 -7.79
N PHE A 32 4.11 4.45 -7.50
CA PHE A 32 3.36 5.43 -6.74
C PHE A 32 2.57 4.70 -5.66
N LEU A 33 2.85 4.99 -4.40
CA LEU A 33 1.99 4.62 -3.29
C LEU A 33 0.91 5.68 -3.14
N LYS A 34 -0.35 5.25 -3.25
CA LYS A 34 -1.52 6.10 -3.06
C LYS A 34 -2.36 5.56 -1.93
N ASP A 35 -2.91 6.47 -1.15
CA ASP A 35 -3.99 6.15 -0.22
C ASP A 35 -5.26 5.74 -0.99
N MET A 36 -6.25 5.20 -0.28
CA MET A 36 -7.56 4.84 -0.83
C MET A 36 -8.31 6.06 -1.40
N ASP A 37 -8.09 7.25 -0.83
CA ASP A 37 -8.63 8.52 -1.32
C ASP A 37 -7.92 9.05 -2.59
N GLY A 38 -6.87 8.36 -3.06
CA GLY A 38 -6.12 8.71 -4.26
C GLY A 38 -4.95 9.68 -4.04
N SER A 39 -4.79 10.19 -2.82
CA SER A 39 -3.65 11.01 -2.40
C SER A 39 -2.32 10.25 -2.54
N ILE A 40 -1.30 10.89 -3.12
CA ILE A 40 0.03 10.28 -3.29
C ILE A 40 0.79 10.40 -1.98
N ILE A 41 1.10 9.25 -1.38
CA ILE A 41 1.92 9.16 -0.17
C ILE A 41 3.40 9.19 -0.53
N LEU A 42 3.80 8.43 -1.56
CA LEU A 42 5.19 8.36 -2.02
C LEU A 42 5.26 8.05 -3.52
N LYS A 43 6.27 8.61 -4.19
CA LYS A 43 6.68 8.24 -5.55
C LYS A 43 8.15 7.83 -5.57
N SER A 44 8.48 6.71 -6.21
CA SER A 44 9.86 6.24 -6.33
C SER A 44 10.04 5.30 -7.51
N ALA A 45 11.23 5.28 -8.13
CA ALA A 45 11.61 4.24 -9.08
C ALA A 45 11.96 2.90 -8.38
N ASN A 46 12.19 2.94 -7.06
CA ASN A 46 12.57 1.77 -6.27
C ASN A 46 11.34 1.18 -5.56
N LEU A 47 10.97 -0.06 -5.91
CA LEU A 47 9.85 -0.77 -5.32
C LEU A 47 10.05 -1.05 -3.82
N GLN A 48 11.28 -1.30 -3.38
CA GLN A 48 11.58 -1.53 -1.96
C GLN A 48 11.23 -0.31 -1.12
N LYS A 49 11.59 0.90 -1.59
CA LYS A 49 11.22 2.16 -0.91
C LYS A 49 9.71 2.34 -0.80
N ILE A 50 8.97 1.92 -1.83
CA ILE A 50 7.51 1.96 -1.82
C ILE A 50 6.94 0.96 -0.81
N ALA A 51 7.50 -0.25 -0.75
CA ALA A 51 7.09 -1.27 0.21
C ALA A 51 7.37 -0.82 1.66
N ASP A 52 8.52 -0.23 1.93
CA ASP A 52 8.87 0.28 3.26
C ASP A 52 7.96 1.44 3.67
N ALA A 53 7.66 2.35 2.73
CA ALA A 53 6.70 3.43 2.98
C ALA A 53 5.28 2.91 3.22
N ALA A 54 4.85 1.87 2.52
CA ALA A 54 3.55 1.24 2.73
C ALA A 54 3.45 0.59 4.12
N ARG A 55 4.50 -0.10 4.58
CA ARG A 55 4.55 -0.64 5.96
C ARG A 55 4.52 0.48 7.00
N HIS A 56 5.28 1.55 6.77
CA HIS A 56 5.27 2.71 7.67
C HIS A 56 3.88 3.36 7.71
N TYR A 57 3.22 3.50 6.56
CA TYR A 57 1.87 4.04 6.46
C TYR A 57 0.84 3.19 7.22
N GLY A 58 0.89 1.85 7.07
CA GLY A 58 0.06 0.94 7.86
C GLY A 58 0.27 1.12 9.36
N ARG A 59 1.52 1.24 9.81
CA ARG A 59 1.85 1.49 11.22
C ARG A 59 1.33 2.84 11.72
N THR A 60 1.40 3.91 10.91
CA THR A 60 0.86 5.22 11.30
C THR A 60 -0.65 5.22 11.48
N LEU A 61 -1.35 4.32 10.77
CA LEU A 61 -2.79 4.11 10.92
C LEU A 61 -3.14 3.10 12.05
N GLY A 62 -2.14 2.58 12.76
CA GLY A 62 -2.33 1.63 13.87
C GLY A 62 -2.37 0.16 13.47
N TYR A 63 -2.04 -0.19 12.22
CA TYR A 63 -1.99 -1.58 11.76
C TYR A 63 -0.59 -2.18 11.94
N GLN A 64 -0.53 -3.37 12.54
CA GLN A 64 0.74 -4.05 12.83
C GLN A 64 1.19 -5.00 11.71
N ASP A 65 0.25 -5.59 10.97
CA ASP A 65 0.54 -6.57 9.93
C ASP A 65 0.09 -6.04 8.55
N SER A 66 1.04 -5.91 7.62
CA SER A 66 0.81 -5.40 6.26
C SER A 66 1.37 -6.37 5.23
N ALA A 67 0.51 -6.87 4.36
CA ALA A 67 0.83 -7.73 3.23
C ALA A 67 0.64 -6.99 1.90
N PHE A 68 1.37 -7.40 0.87
CA PHE A 68 1.17 -6.93 -0.49
C PHE A 68 0.42 -8.01 -1.27
N ALA A 69 -0.65 -7.62 -1.97
CA ALA A 69 -1.38 -8.49 -2.87
C ALA A 69 -1.37 -7.91 -4.28
N GLU A 70 -1.27 -8.76 -5.30
CA GLU A 70 -1.44 -8.32 -6.70
C GLU A 70 -2.84 -7.72 -6.89
N SER A 71 -2.90 -6.58 -7.57
CA SER A 71 -4.18 -5.98 -7.93
C SER A 71 -4.72 -6.73 -9.15
N VAL A 72 -5.82 -7.48 -8.97
CA VAL A 72 -6.60 -8.09 -10.04
C VAL A 72 -7.39 -7.03 -10.79
#